data_AF-A0A9P5J1D0-F1
#
_entry.id   AF-A0A9P5J1D0-F1
#
_cell.length_a   1.000
_cell.length_b   1.000
_cell.length_c   1.000
_cell.angle_alpha   90.00
_cell.angle_beta   90.00
_cell.angle_gamma   90.00
#
_symmetry.space_group_name_H-M   'P 1'
#
loop_
_entity.id
_entity.type
_entity.pdbx_description
1 polymer ?
#
loop_
_entity_poly.entity_id
_entity_poly.type
_entity_poly.pdbx_seq_one_letter_code
_entity_poly.pdbx_strand_id
1 'polypeptide(L)'
;KILARVLQCRTGHAFIGSYYDYFNIPEPTLCPCGAFQTRNHILPNCPRFDDFRPILKDKKGRIDLEDLLGTSKGCKRLIRFIKFTRAF
;
A
#
# COMPACT_ATOMS: atom_id res chain seq x y z
N LYS A 1 11.87 8.37 -7.34
CA LYS A 1 10.49 7.85 -7.53
C LYS A 1 9.96 7.07 -6.32
N ILE A 2 10.72 6.14 -5.71
CA ILE A 2 10.22 5.29 -4.59
C ILE A 2 9.69 6.07 -3.38
N LEU A 3 10.39 7.11 -2.93
CA LEU A 3 9.96 7.91 -1.77
C LEU A 3 8.68 8.70 -2.04
N ALA A 4 8.43 9.08 -3.29
CA ALA A 4 7.17 9.72 -3.68
C ALA A 4 6.00 8.74 -3.51
N ARG A 5 6.14 7.48 -3.94
CA ARG A 5 5.12 6.44 -3.71
C ARG A 5 4.88 6.13 -2.25
N VAL A 6 5.94 6.14 -1.45
CA VAL A 6 5.82 6.02 0.02
C VAL A 6 5.03 7.18 0.58
N LEU A 7 5.31 8.42 0.15
CA LEU A 7 4.56 9.60 0.58
C LEU A 7 3.09 9.50 0.18
N GLN A 8 2.80 9.15 -1.08
CA GLN A 8 1.46 8.92 -1.60
C GLN A 8 0.71 7.86 -0.77
N CYS A 9 1.35 6.74 -0.46
CA CYS A 9 0.79 5.72 0.41
C CYS A 9 0.51 6.27 1.83
N ARG A 10 1.40 7.08 2.41
CA ARG A 10 1.21 7.63 3.76
C ARG A 10 0.07 8.65 3.82
N THR A 11 -0.07 9.51 2.83
CA THR A 11 -1.10 10.55 2.80
C THR A 11 -2.44 10.05 2.27
N GLY A 12 -2.46 8.93 1.54
CA GLY A 12 -3.65 8.46 0.84
C GLY A 12 -3.89 9.15 -0.51
N HIS A 13 -3.04 10.13 -0.87
CA HIS A 13 -3.02 10.75 -2.20
C HIS A 13 -2.23 9.88 -3.18
N ALA A 14 -2.72 8.67 -3.42
CA ALA A 14 -2.04 7.65 -4.21
C ALA A 14 -2.85 7.25 -5.44
N PHE A 15 -2.20 6.54 -6.36
CA PHE A 15 -2.84 5.94 -7.53
C PHE A 15 -3.67 4.71 -7.10
N ILE A 16 -4.75 4.95 -6.38
CA ILE A 16 -5.65 3.95 -5.82
C ILE A 16 -7.10 4.40 -5.95
N GLY A 17 -8.00 3.42 -6.10
CA GLY A 17 -9.43 3.66 -6.24
C GLY A 17 -10.06 4.58 -5.20
N SER A 18 -9.69 4.47 -3.92
CA SER A 18 -10.22 5.37 -2.89
C SER A 18 -9.86 6.84 -3.11
N TYR A 19 -8.71 7.12 -3.73
CA TYR A 19 -8.32 8.48 -4.09
C TYR A 19 -9.11 8.96 -5.31
N TYR A 20 -9.21 8.12 -6.35
CA TYR A 20 -9.94 8.47 -7.57
C TYR A 20 -11.42 8.72 -7.29
N ASP A 21 -12.05 7.87 -6.49
CA ASP A 21 -13.44 8.00 -6.06
C ASP A 21 -13.68 9.31 -5.31
N TYR A 22 -12.86 9.61 -4.31
CA TYR A 22 -12.98 10.84 -3.51
C TYR A 22 -12.87 12.12 -4.34
N PHE A 23 -12.02 12.13 -5.37
CA PHE A 23 -11.80 13.29 -6.25
C PHE A 23 -12.60 13.24 -7.56
N ASN A 24 -13.51 12.28 -7.75
CA ASN A 24 -14.28 12.07 -8.98
C ASN A 24 -13.39 11.97 -10.25
N ILE A 25 -12.24 11.31 -10.13
CA ILE A 25 -11.31 11.07 -11.24
C ILE A 25 -11.80 9.84 -12.00
N PRO A 26 -11.97 9.88 -13.35
CA PRO A 26 -12.55 8.79 -14.15
C PRO A 26 -11.55 7.65 -14.41
N GLU A 27 -10.93 7.14 -13.36
CA GLU A 27 -9.96 6.04 -13.37
C GLU A 27 -10.55 4.78 -12.70
N PRO A 28 -10.09 3.56 -13.04
CA PRO A 28 -10.58 2.34 -12.42
C PRO A 28 -10.38 2.31 -10.90
N THR A 29 -11.47 2.10 -10.16
CA THR A 29 -11.42 2.06 -8.69
C THR A 29 -11.21 0.67 -8.11
N LEU A 30 -11.41 -0.37 -8.92
CA LEU A 30 -11.23 -1.78 -8.53
C LEU A 30 -9.80 -2.25 -8.78
N CYS A 31 -9.32 -3.10 -7.88
CA CYS A 31 -8.07 -3.81 -8.04
C CYS A 31 -8.27 -4.88 -9.12
N PRO A 32 -7.23 -5.29 -9.86
CA PRO A 32 -7.31 -6.48 -10.71
C PRO A 32 -7.74 -7.77 -10.00
N CYS A 33 -7.69 -7.82 -8.66
CA CYS A 33 -8.27 -8.93 -7.89
C CYS A 33 -9.77 -8.78 -7.56
N GLY A 34 -10.43 -7.72 -8.05
CA GLY A 34 -11.86 -7.46 -7.90
C GLY A 34 -12.26 -6.59 -6.70
N ALA A 35 -11.40 -6.41 -5.69
CA ALA A 35 -11.73 -5.60 -4.51
C ALA A 35 -11.54 -4.09 -4.74
N PHE A 36 -12.29 -3.26 -4.01
CA PHE A 36 -12.10 -1.80 -4.02
C PHE A 36 -10.69 -1.43 -3.52
N GLN A 37 -9.98 -0.63 -4.31
CA GLN A 37 -8.59 -0.29 -4.01
C GLN A 37 -8.49 0.73 -2.88
N THR A 38 -8.09 0.25 -1.71
CA THR A 38 -7.67 1.08 -0.57
C THR A 38 -6.26 0.70 -0.14
N ARG A 39 -5.63 1.51 0.71
CA ARG A 39 -4.35 1.12 1.34
C ARG A 39 -4.50 -0.14 2.19
N ASN A 40 -5.62 -0.26 2.91
CA ASN A 40 -5.93 -1.43 3.72
C ASN A 40 -6.19 -2.67 2.85
N HIS A 41 -6.64 -2.48 1.61
CA HIS A 41 -6.66 -3.56 0.65
C HIS A 41 -5.23 -3.91 0.20
N ILE A 42 -4.49 -2.96 -0.38
CA ILE A 42 -3.20 -3.19 -1.03
C ILE A 42 -2.14 -3.77 -0.09
N LEU A 43 -2.04 -3.26 1.14
CA LEU A 43 -0.96 -3.62 2.06
C LEU A 43 -1.22 -4.97 2.76
N PRO A 44 -2.22 -5.12 3.64
CA PRO A 44 -2.40 -6.37 4.37
C PRO A 44 -3.29 -7.41 3.67
N ASN A 45 -4.05 -7.08 2.62
CA ASN A 45 -5.16 -7.95 2.17
C ASN A 45 -5.14 -8.36 0.68
N CYS A 46 -4.40 -7.66 -0.19
CA CYS A 46 -4.47 -7.90 -1.62
C CYS A 46 -3.70 -9.17 -2.05
N PRO A 47 -4.37 -10.20 -2.60
CA PRO A 47 -3.74 -11.49 -2.90
C PRO A 47 -2.64 -11.38 -3.96
N ARG A 48 -2.68 -10.35 -4.81
CA ARG A 48 -1.63 -10.06 -5.82
C ARG A 48 -0.24 -9.84 -5.21
N PHE A 49 -0.18 -9.54 -3.91
CA PHE A 49 1.05 -9.24 -3.21
C PHE A 49 1.38 -10.25 -2.10
N ASP A 50 0.75 -11.43 -2.09
CA ASP A 50 0.97 -12.45 -1.05
C ASP A 50 2.45 -12.85 -0.92
N ASP A 51 3.14 -13.07 -2.04
CA ASP A 51 4.57 -13.44 -2.07
C ASP A 51 5.48 -12.38 -1.45
N PHE A 52 5.09 -11.10 -1.54
CA PHE A 52 5.86 -9.97 -1.01
C PHE A 52 5.36 -9.49 0.36
N ARG A 53 4.19 -9.95 0.80
CA ARG A 53 3.56 -9.56 2.06
C ARG A 53 4.43 -9.84 3.30
N PRO A 54 5.26 -10.91 3.36
CA PRO A 54 6.18 -11.11 4.47
C PRO A 54 7.12 -9.93 4.75
N ILE A 55 7.45 -9.11 3.74
CA ILE A 55 8.28 -7.90 3.90
C ILE A 55 7.63 -6.88 4.84
N LEU A 56 6.30 -6.82 4.86
CA LEU A 56 5.53 -5.87 5.66
C LEU A 56 5.41 -6.28 7.13
N LYS A 57 5.63 -7.56 7.45
CA LYS A 57 5.45 -8.09 8.80
C LYS A 57 6.48 -7.52 9.78
N ASP A 58 6.06 -7.32 11.02
CA ASP A 58 6.93 -6.91 12.13
C ASP A 58 7.66 -8.12 12.73
N LYS A 59 8.39 -7.89 13.83
CA LYS A 59 9.09 -8.99 14.53
C LYS A 59 8.13 -10.03 15.12
N LYS A 60 6.84 -9.71 15.27
CA LYS A 60 5.78 -10.60 15.76
C LYS A 60 4.98 -11.23 14.62
N GLY A 61 5.37 -11.02 13.36
CA GLY A 61 4.68 -11.55 12.20
C GLY A 61 3.41 -10.79 11.80
N ARG A 62 3.15 -9.62 12.39
CA ARG A 62 1.93 -8.82 12.19
C ARG A 62 2.15 -7.69 11.18
N ILE A 63 1.11 -7.30 10.46
CA ILE A 63 1.10 -6.08 9.65
C ILE A 63 0.30 -5.03 10.41
N ASP A 64 1.02 -4.09 11.01
CA ASP A 64 0.46 -2.96 11.72
C ASP A 64 0.64 -1.71 10.85
N LEU A 65 -0.47 -1.12 10.40
CA LEU A 65 -0.45 0.03 9.50
C LEU A 65 0.08 1.30 10.20
N GLU A 66 -0.17 1.47 11.49
CA GLU A 66 0.33 2.63 12.24
C GLU A 66 1.85 2.58 12.32
N ASP A 67 2.41 1.40 12.62
CA ASP A 67 3.86 1.19 12.60
C ASP A 67 4.43 1.35 11.17
N LEU A 68 3.79 0.72 10.18
CA LEU A 68 4.25 0.71 8.79
C LEU A 68 4.35 2.12 8.19
N LEU A 69 3.37 2.98 8.52
CA LEU A 69 3.25 4.34 7.99
C LEU A 69 3.83 5.41 8.93
N GLY A 70 4.01 5.10 10.22
CA GLY A 70 4.39 6.04 11.27
C GLY A 70 5.85 5.96 11.72
N THR A 71 6.50 4.80 11.62
CA THR A 71 7.88 4.65 12.15
C THR A 71 8.93 4.53 11.04
N SER A 72 10.17 4.92 11.34
CA SER A 72 11.30 4.75 10.41
C SER A 72 11.55 3.29 10.02
N LYS A 73 11.27 2.35 10.93
CA LYS A 73 11.45 0.91 10.69
C LYS A 73 10.32 0.34 9.84
N GLY A 74 9.06 0.73 10.09
CA GLY A 74 7.92 0.45 9.23
C GLY A 74 8.11 1.01 7.82
N CYS A 75 8.51 2.28 7.73
CA CYS A 75 8.75 2.94 6.46
C CYS A 75 9.85 2.24 5.63
N LYS A 76 10.93 1.74 6.26
CA LYS A 76 11.95 0.92 5.57
C LYS A 76 11.38 -0.38 4.98
N ARG A 77 10.44 -1.04 5.67
CA ARG A 77 9.73 -2.22 5.13
C ARG A 77 8.81 -1.83 3.99
N LEU A 78 8.05 -0.74 4.13
CA LEU A 78 7.19 -0.21 3.07
C LEU A 78 7.99 0.15 1.81
N ILE A 79 9.14 0.81 1.95
CA ILE A 79 10.05 1.13 0.83
C ILE A 79 10.46 -0.15 0.08
N ARG A 80 10.84 -1.21 0.81
CA ARG A 80 11.20 -2.50 0.20
C ARG A 80 10.02 -3.11 -0.53
N PHE A 81 8.85 -3.15 0.10
CA PHE A 81 7.63 -3.69 -0.51
C PHE A 81 7.28 -2.97 -1.81
N ILE A 82 7.22 -1.63 -1.81
CA ILE A 82 6.90 -0.84 -3.01
C ILE A 82 7.98 -1.03 -4.09
N LYS A 83 9.25 -1.18 -3.70
CA LYS A 83 10.35 -1.43 -4.65
C LYS A 83 10.14 -2.73 -5.44
N PHE A 84 9.68 -3.79 -4.79
CA PHE A 84 9.46 -5.09 -5.44
C PHE A 84 8.13 -5.18 -6.16
N THR A 85 7.05 -4.67 -5.55
CA THR A 85 5.69 -4.83 -6.07
C THR A 85 5.29 -3.78 -7.09
N ARG A 86 5.96 -2.62 -7.09
CA ARG A 86 5.49 -1.41 -7.79
C ARG A 86 4.02 -1.11 -7.46
N ALA A 87 3.59 -1.37 -6.23
CA ALA A 87 2.29 -0.92 -5.73
C ALA A 87 2.25 0.62 -5.62
N PHE A 88 1.02 1.17 -5.64
CA PHE A 88 0.75 2.61 -5.74
C PHE A 88 1.44 3.24 -6.96
#